data_AF-K1XSR8-F1
#
_entry.id   AF-K1XSR8-F1
#
_cell.length_a   1.000
_cell.length_b   1.000
_cell.length_c   1.000
_cell.angle_alpha   90.00
_cell.angle_beta   90.00
_cell.angle_gamma   90.00
#
_symmetry.space_group_name_H-M   'P 1'
#
loop_
_entity.id
_entity.type
_entity.pdbx_description
1 polymer ?
#
loop_
_entity_poly.entity_id
_entity_poly.type
_entity_poly.pdbx_seq_one_letter_code
_entity_poly.pdbx_strand_id
1 'polypeptide(L)'
;MLPRSTRAMLELAQQDGIEHLRKDTEELRSKGLQADFEVLRGDPTTCIIQISEQFAADVIVLGTHGKSGAKAFWEGSVTARVAAKSQSSLLLVPVAKSASMK
;
A
#
# COMPACT_ATOMS: atom_id res chain seq x y z
N MET A 1 -21.40 10.70 -13.23
CA MET A 1 -20.42 11.20 -14.22
C MET A 1 -19.39 12.03 -13.48
N LEU A 2 -18.12 11.60 -13.43
CA LEU A 2 -17.06 12.38 -12.78
C LEU A 2 -16.62 13.54 -13.70
N PRO A 3 -16.45 14.77 -13.17
CA PRO A 3 -15.90 15.88 -13.95
C PRO A 3 -14.52 15.53 -14.55
N ARG A 4 -14.21 16.06 -15.76
CA ARG A 4 -12.91 15.82 -16.45
C ARG A 4 -11.70 16.13 -15.56
N SER A 5 -11.80 17.15 -14.72
CA SER A 5 -10.76 17.52 -13.75
C SER A 5 -10.55 16.44 -12.68
N THR A 6 -11.62 15.85 -12.14
CA THR A 6 -11.52 14.76 -11.15
C THR A 6 -10.87 13.52 -11.75
N ARG A 7 -11.21 13.20 -13.01
CA ARG A 7 -10.57 12.08 -13.73
C ARG A 7 -9.08 12.33 -13.94
N ALA A 8 -8.71 13.52 -14.41
CA ALA A 8 -7.31 13.91 -14.60
C ALA A 8 -6.53 13.86 -13.27
N MET A 9 -7.11 14.35 -12.16
CA MET A 9 -6.48 14.27 -10.84
C MET A 9 -6.23 12.82 -10.40
N LEU A 10 -7.18 11.91 -10.63
CA LEU A 10 -7.00 10.50 -10.31
C LEU A 10 -5.95 9.82 -11.21
N GLU A 11 -5.89 10.19 -12.48
CA GLU A 11 -4.85 9.73 -13.43
C GLU A 11 -3.46 10.20 -12.99
N LEU A 12 -3.32 11.47 -12.62
CA LEU A 12 -2.07 12.02 -12.07
C LEU A 12 -1.65 11.30 -10.78
N ALA A 13 -2.57 11.12 -9.82
CA ALA A 13 -2.28 10.42 -8.57
C ALA A 13 -1.83 8.96 -8.80
N GLN A 14 -2.41 8.28 -9.79
CA GLN A 14 -1.97 6.94 -10.16
C GLN A 14 -0.57 6.98 -10.81
N GLN A 15 -0.32 7.94 -11.69
CA GLN A 15 0.97 8.11 -12.35
C GLN A 15 2.08 8.33 -11.31
N ASP A 16 1.85 9.23 -10.34
CA ASP A 16 2.78 9.50 -9.24
C ASP A 16 3.07 8.23 -8.43
N GLY A 17 2.03 7.44 -8.13
CA GLY A 17 2.18 6.15 -7.43
C GLY A 17 3.03 5.15 -8.21
N ILE A 18 2.82 5.05 -9.52
CA ILE A 18 3.60 4.19 -10.41
C ILE A 18 5.07 4.63 -10.44
N GLU A 19 5.34 5.92 -10.59
CA GLU A 19 6.71 6.41 -10.62
C GLU A 19 7.45 6.19 -9.30
N HIS A 20 6.77 6.39 -8.17
CA HIS A 20 7.35 6.15 -6.86
C HIS A 20 7.72 4.67 -6.67
N LEU A 21 6.76 3.75 -6.90
CA LEU A 21 6.99 2.32 -6.71
C LEU A 21 7.98 1.75 -7.73
N ARG A 22 8.04 2.29 -8.95
CA ARG A 22 9.04 1.91 -9.93
C ARG A 22 10.46 2.13 -9.39
N LYS A 23 10.74 3.31 -8.83
CA LYS A 23 12.05 3.64 -8.26
C LYS A 23 12.41 2.69 -7.12
N ASP A 24 11.49 2.48 -6.18
CA ASP A 24 11.72 1.60 -5.02
C ASP A 24 11.97 0.15 -5.48
N THR A 25 11.22 -0.32 -6.47
CA THR A 25 11.38 -1.68 -7.04
C THR A 25 12.71 -1.84 -7.77
N GLU A 26 13.14 -0.85 -8.55
CA GLU A 26 14.46 -0.84 -9.19
C GLU A 26 15.59 -0.87 -8.15
N GLU A 27 15.46 -0.13 -7.05
CA GLU A 27 16.43 -0.17 -5.95
C GLU A 27 16.50 -1.56 -5.31
N LEU A 28 15.35 -2.20 -5.04
CA LEU A 28 15.32 -3.56 -4.48
C LEU A 28 15.93 -4.58 -5.44
N ARG A 29 15.61 -4.49 -6.74
CA ARG A 29 16.21 -5.36 -7.79
C ARG A 29 17.71 -5.16 -7.89
N SER A 30 18.22 -3.94 -7.74
CA SER A 30 19.65 -3.66 -7.75
C SER A 30 20.40 -4.34 -6.59
N LYS A 31 19.69 -4.65 -5.50
CA LYS A 31 20.19 -5.41 -4.34
C LYS A 31 20.02 -6.94 -4.52
N GLY A 32 19.60 -7.41 -5.69
CA GLY A 32 19.42 -8.82 -6.01
C GLY A 32 18.08 -9.42 -5.55
N LEU A 33 17.13 -8.61 -5.11
CA LEU A 33 15.80 -9.08 -4.70
C LEU A 33 14.88 -9.23 -5.91
N GLN A 34 14.08 -10.29 -5.93
CA GLN A 34 12.94 -10.39 -6.84
C GLN A 34 11.83 -9.49 -6.31
N ALA A 35 11.55 -8.40 -7.01
CA ALA A 35 10.57 -7.41 -6.61
C ALA A 35 9.74 -6.97 -7.81
N ASP A 36 8.44 -6.81 -7.59
CA ASP A 36 7.46 -6.28 -8.52
C ASP A 36 6.50 -5.36 -7.75
N PHE A 37 5.76 -4.53 -8.48
CA PHE A 37 4.77 -3.63 -7.89
C PHE A 37 3.50 -3.58 -8.75
N GLU A 38 2.38 -3.32 -8.09
CA GLU A 38 1.08 -3.12 -8.73
C GLU A 38 0.41 -1.86 -8.16
N VAL A 39 -0.23 -1.09 -9.04
CA VAL A 39 -1.02 0.10 -8.64
C VAL A 39 -2.47 -0.13 -9.01
N LEU A 40 -3.27 -0.47 -8.00
CA LEU A 40 -4.68 -0.81 -8.15
C LEU A 40 -5.58 0.37 -7.77
N ARG A 41 -6.76 0.44 -8.39
CA ARG A 41 -7.83 1.39 -8.03
C ARG A 41 -9.01 0.65 -7.42
N GLY A 42 -9.53 1.18 -6.31
CA GLY A 42 -10.70 0.62 -5.65
C GLY A 42 -10.64 0.81 -4.13
N ASP A 43 -11.44 0.03 -3.42
CA ASP A 43 -11.29 -0.08 -1.96
C ASP A 43 -9.96 -0.80 -1.64
N PRO A 44 -9.06 -0.17 -0.86
CA PRO A 44 -7.74 -0.74 -0.58
C PRO A 44 -7.80 -2.13 0.06
N THR A 45 -8.75 -2.38 0.95
CA THR A 45 -8.89 -3.68 1.61
C THR A 45 -9.19 -4.78 0.60
N THR A 46 -10.14 -4.52 -0.29
CA THR A 46 -10.54 -5.46 -1.34
C THR A 46 -9.37 -5.72 -2.30
N CYS A 47 -8.69 -4.67 -2.76
CA CYS A 47 -7.53 -4.80 -3.64
C CYS A 47 -6.39 -5.61 -3.00
N ILE A 48 -6.06 -5.37 -1.73
CA ILE A 48 -5.00 -6.09 -1.01
C ILE A 48 -5.33 -7.58 -0.87
N ILE A 49 -6.58 -7.92 -0.53
CA ILE A 49 -7.00 -9.33 -0.41
C ILE A 49 -6.92 -10.02 -1.77
N GLN A 50 -7.50 -9.41 -2.81
CA GLN A 50 -7.50 -9.99 -4.15
C GLN A 50 -6.08 -10.20 -4.69
N ILE A 51 -5.18 -9.23 -4.52
CA ILE A 51 -3.81 -9.37 -5.01
C ILE A 51 -3.05 -10.43 -4.20
N SER A 52 -3.28 -10.54 -2.89
CA SER A 52 -2.67 -11.59 -2.07
C SER A 52 -3.09 -13.00 -2.50
N GLU A 53 -4.36 -13.17 -2.89
CA GLU A 53 -4.88 -14.43 -3.43
C GLU A 53 -4.31 -14.73 -4.82
N GLN A 54 -4.26 -13.73 -5.70
CA GLN A 54 -3.72 -13.87 -7.06
C GLN A 54 -2.24 -14.24 -7.07
N PHE A 55 -1.44 -13.63 -6.19
CA PHE A 55 -0.03 -13.93 -6.04
C PHE A 55 0.24 -15.16 -5.16
N ALA A 56 -0.79 -15.77 -4.58
CA ALA A 56 -0.66 -16.85 -3.59
C ALA A 56 0.34 -16.48 -2.47
N ALA A 57 0.18 -15.29 -1.89
CA ALA A 57 1.13 -14.76 -0.91
C ALA A 57 1.08 -15.53 0.42
N ASP A 58 2.24 -16.01 0.89
CA ASP A 58 2.39 -16.64 2.20
C ASP A 58 2.18 -15.64 3.35
N VAL A 59 2.60 -14.38 3.14
CA VAL A 59 2.53 -13.30 4.13
C VAL A 59 2.20 -11.96 3.47
N ILE A 60 1.32 -11.21 4.14
CA ILE A 60 1.02 -9.82 3.82
C ILE A 60 1.70 -8.95 4.87
N VAL A 61 2.56 -8.02 4.44
CA VAL A 61 3.25 -7.07 5.32
C VAL A 61 2.59 -5.71 5.20
N LEU A 62 2.11 -5.16 6.31
CA LEU A 62 1.45 -3.84 6.36
C LEU A 62 2.05 -2.96 7.45
N GLY A 63 2.13 -1.66 7.17
CA GLY A 63 2.41 -0.65 8.20
C GLY A 63 1.20 -0.48 9.12
N THR A 64 1.44 -0.25 10.42
CA THR A 64 0.35 0.02 11.39
C THR A 64 -0.14 1.47 11.37
N HIS A 65 0.61 2.39 10.75
CA HIS A 65 0.27 3.80 10.64
C HIS A 65 0.65 4.35 9.26
N GLY A 66 -0.09 5.37 8.78
CA GLY A 66 0.20 6.08 7.53
C GLY A 66 0.73 7.52 7.76
N LYS A 67 0.92 8.27 6.67
CA LYS A 67 1.37 9.68 6.69
C LYS A 67 0.45 10.62 7.49
N SER A 68 -0.79 10.24 7.78
CA SER A 68 -1.82 11.09 8.41
C SER A 68 -1.80 11.12 9.95
N GLY A 69 -0.88 10.41 10.62
CA GLY A 69 -0.64 10.55 12.06
C GLY A 69 -1.60 9.78 12.98
N ALA A 70 -1.04 9.32 14.10
CA ALA A 70 -1.62 8.40 15.08
C ALA A 70 -2.73 8.96 16.00
N LYS A 71 -3.56 9.93 15.55
CA LYS A 71 -4.53 10.61 16.45
C LYS A 71 -6.01 10.37 16.17
N ALA A 72 -6.39 9.61 15.14
CA ALA A 72 -7.78 9.24 14.94
C ALA A 72 -7.87 7.82 14.38
N PHE A 73 -8.63 6.97 15.09
CA PHE A 73 -9.25 5.75 14.61
C PHE A 73 -8.32 4.62 14.12
N TRP A 74 -7.93 3.75 15.05
CA TRP A 74 -7.65 2.34 14.70
C TRP A 74 -8.92 1.62 14.21
N GLU A 75 -10.09 2.03 14.71
CA GLU A 75 -11.40 1.55 14.25
C GLU A 75 -11.59 1.87 12.76
N GLY A 76 -11.63 0.83 11.92
CA GLY A 76 -11.91 0.98 10.48
C GLY A 76 -10.70 1.28 9.58
N SER A 77 -9.47 1.25 10.11
CA SER A 77 -8.24 1.37 9.31
C SER A 77 -8.11 0.25 8.26
N VAL A 78 -7.44 0.52 7.14
CA VAL A 78 -7.20 -0.50 6.09
C VAL A 78 -6.53 -1.74 6.68
N THR A 79 -5.52 -1.54 7.53
CA THR A 79 -4.80 -2.62 8.23
C THR A 79 -5.75 -3.47 9.08
N ALA A 80 -6.63 -2.86 9.89
CA ALA A 80 -7.61 -3.60 10.69
C ALA A 80 -8.61 -4.37 9.81
N ARG A 81 -9.08 -3.76 8.71
CA ARG A 81 -10.01 -4.41 7.77
C ARG A 81 -9.38 -5.56 7.00
N VAL A 82 -8.09 -5.47 6.65
CA VAL A 82 -7.35 -6.58 6.04
C VAL A 82 -7.14 -7.68 7.08
N ALA A 83 -6.76 -7.33 8.31
CA ALA A 83 -6.60 -8.30 9.39
C ALA A 83 -7.86 -9.12 9.70
N ALA A 84 -9.03 -8.50 9.58
CA ALA A 84 -10.29 -9.18 9.79
C ALA A 84 -10.72 -10.11 8.63
N LYS A 85 -10.11 -10.00 7.44
CA LYS A 85 -10.60 -10.67 6.21
C LYS A 85 -9.56 -11.53 5.49
N SER A 86 -8.28 -11.29 5.72
CA SER A 86 -7.18 -12.02 5.06
C SER A 86 -7.17 -13.49 5.45
N GLN A 87 -6.90 -14.36 4.47
CA GLN A 87 -6.60 -15.77 4.70
C GLN A 87 -5.09 -16.02 4.85
N SER A 88 -4.25 -15.11 4.33
CA SER A 88 -2.78 -15.15 4.49
C SER A 88 -2.33 -14.61 5.84
N SER A 89 -1.15 -15.06 6.29
CA SER A 89 -0.50 -14.54 7.50
C SER A 89 -0.23 -13.04 7.38
N LEU A 90 -0.33 -12.31 8.49
CA LEU A 90 -0.12 -10.86 8.52
C LEU A 90 1.05 -10.49 9.42
N LEU A 91 1.97 -9.70 8.87
CA LEU A 91 3.05 -9.05 9.62
C LEU A 91 2.79 -7.55 9.69
N LEU A 92 2.52 -7.06 10.90
CA LEU A 92 2.24 -5.65 11.13
C LEU A 92 3.50 -4.94 11.62
N VAL A 93 3.99 -3.99 10.82
CA VAL A 93 5.22 -3.25 11.10
C VAL A 93 4.88 -1.88 11.69
N PRO A 94 5.31 -1.58 12.93
CA PRO A 94 5.24 -0.22 13.46
C PRO A 94 6.06 0.73 12.60
N VAL A 95 5.41 1.75 12.04
CA VAL A 95 6.15 2.80 11.34
C VAL A 95 6.83 3.66 12.39
N ALA A 96 8.12 3.44 12.60
CA ALA A 96 8.92 4.34 13.41
C ALA A 96 8.82 5.75 12.82
N LYS A 97 8.64 6.78 13.66
CA LYS A 97 8.87 8.16 13.20
C LYS A 97 10.24 8.16 12.54
N SER A 98 10.30 8.52 11.26
CA SER A 98 11.56 8.86 10.62
C SER A 98 12.23 9.87 11.54
N ALA A 99 13.30 9.46 12.22
CA ALA A 99 14.16 10.41 12.91
C ALA A 99 14.57 11.40 11.83
N SER A 100 14.19 12.67 12.01
CA SER A 100 14.56 13.75 11.12
C SER A 100 16.08 13.65 10.93
N MET A 101 16.51 13.19 9.76
CA MET A 101 17.92 13.18 9.41
C MET A 101 18.30 14.67 9.34
N LYS A 102 19.15 15.08 10.28
CA LYS A 102 19.74 16.42 10.35
C LYS A 102 20.51 16.73 9.07
#